data_AF-A0A1C6Q3G8-F1
#
_entry.id   AF-A0A1C6Q3G8-F1
#
_cell.length_a   1.000
_cell.length_b   1.000
_cell.length_c   1.000
_cell.angle_alpha   90.00
_cell.angle_beta   90.00
_cell.angle_gamma   90.00
#
_symmetry.space_group_name_H-M   'P 1'
#
loop_
_entity.id
_entity.type
_entity.pdbx_description
1 polymer ?
#
loop_
_entity_poly.entity_id
_entity_poly.type
_entity_poly.pdbx_seq_one_letter_code
_entity_poly.pdbx_strand_id
1 'polypeptide(L)'
;MNVNAAVAAAAAIAGVCTGVIAMLAFRWSEREQARPTRSSLHTEAVLPPGVDTVLSVLRSSAVVLDEADSVVKASSAAYALGLVRGGKLAVEPMLQMARDTRRDGEIRQVELDLPRRGTGRGEALAVSARVAPLGSRLVLLLVEDMTEARRIEAVRRDFVANVSHELKTPVGALSLLSEAVLDAADDPEAVERFAGRMQYESTRLTSLVQELIDLSRVQNDDPLEDSEPVGVHELVAEAVDRCRQSADSKQITLASPASAPGTGNDLYVWGNRSQLAAALGNLVENAVNYSPARTRVGIAGRRVAAQGGDLIEISVSDQGIGISERDKERVFERFYRVDPARSRATGGTGLGLAIVKHVAASHGGEVTVWSVEGQGSTFTLRLPEAGGARDRAEEEKRDRGRLSGALRKPAEYEDAEEFDAPDDDADDDADDADGSDDSSGPSGGAAPHRGGPHGSHDPHHPQARNGTARTAAPAASTPMSAPPASSSAREPSRAPEPAPEVLP
;
A
#
# COMPACT_ATOMS: atom_id res chain seq x y z
N MET A 1 -82.28 33.56 -29.15
CA MET A 1 -81.58 33.95 -27.90
C MET A 1 -80.20 33.30 -27.92
N ASN A 2 -79.16 34.10 -27.72
CA ASN A 2 -77.84 33.94 -28.37
C ASN A 2 -76.96 32.85 -27.73
N VAL A 3 -76.75 31.74 -28.46
CA VAL A 3 -75.84 30.64 -28.09
C VAL A 3 -74.41 31.15 -27.85
N ASN A 4 -73.96 32.16 -28.61
CA ASN A 4 -72.66 32.80 -28.41
C ASN A 4 -72.52 33.51 -27.07
N ALA A 5 -73.60 34.05 -26.50
CA ALA A 5 -73.56 34.68 -25.19
C ALA A 5 -73.43 33.64 -24.07
N ALA A 6 -74.05 32.46 -24.23
CA ALA A 6 -73.93 31.36 -23.29
C ALA A 6 -72.51 30.74 -23.30
N VAL A 7 -71.91 30.59 -24.48
CA VAL A 7 -70.53 30.08 -24.63
C VAL A 7 -69.53 31.09 -24.06
N ALA A 8 -69.72 32.39 -24.30
CA ALA A 8 -68.88 33.44 -23.72
C ALA A 8 -68.98 33.47 -22.18
N ALA A 9 -70.18 33.31 -21.63
CA ALA A 9 -70.39 33.23 -20.18
C ALA A 9 -69.73 31.99 -19.57
N ALA A 10 -69.84 30.82 -20.22
CA ALA A 10 -69.20 29.59 -19.76
C ALA A 10 -67.66 29.69 -19.78
N ALA A 11 -67.09 30.30 -20.82
CA ALA A 11 -65.64 30.53 -20.91
C ALA A 11 -65.14 31.51 -19.83
N ALA A 12 -65.92 32.56 -19.53
CA ALA A 12 -65.59 33.49 -18.47
C ALA A 12 -65.59 32.82 -17.09
N ILE A 13 -66.58 31.97 -16.82
CA ILE A 13 -66.67 31.20 -15.57
C ILE A 13 -65.49 30.24 -15.45
N ALA A 14 -65.15 29.53 -16.53
CA ALA A 14 -63.99 28.62 -16.55
C ALA A 14 -62.68 29.38 -16.25
N GLY A 15 -62.47 30.54 -16.87
CA GLY A 15 -61.29 31.38 -16.63
C GLY A 15 -61.18 31.85 -15.18
N VAL A 16 -62.31 32.25 -14.56
CA VAL A 16 -62.35 32.63 -13.14
C VAL A 16 -62.05 31.42 -12.25
N CYS A 17 -62.62 30.25 -12.53
CA CYS A 17 -62.35 29.03 -11.76
C CYS A 17 -60.87 28.63 -11.84
N THR A 18 -60.25 28.68 -13.02
CA THR A 18 -58.82 28.40 -13.17
C THR A 18 -57.96 29.43 -12.44
N GLY A 19 -58.32 30.71 -12.49
CA GLY A 19 -57.65 31.77 -11.74
C GLY A 19 -57.72 31.57 -10.22
N VAL A 20 -58.89 31.19 -9.70
CA VAL A 20 -59.09 30.90 -8.27
C VAL A 20 -58.31 29.65 -7.84
N ILE A 21 -58.29 28.59 -8.66
CA ILE A 21 -57.52 27.39 -8.38
C ILE A 21 -56.01 27.70 -8.38
N ALA A 22 -55.53 28.48 -9.36
CA ALA A 22 -54.13 28.91 -9.42
C ALA A 22 -53.75 29.79 -8.23
N MET A 23 -54.64 30.70 -7.81
CA MET A 23 -54.43 31.55 -6.63
C MET A 23 -54.44 30.74 -5.33
N LEU A 24 -55.33 29.75 -5.21
CA LEU A 24 -55.36 28.84 -4.06
C LEU A 24 -54.11 27.95 -4.04
N ALA A 25 -53.68 27.41 -5.18
CA ALA A 25 -52.45 26.63 -5.30
C ALA A 25 -51.22 27.49 -4.97
N PHE A 26 -51.18 28.75 -5.44
CA PHE A 26 -50.11 29.69 -5.10
C PHE A 26 -50.12 30.05 -3.61
N ARG A 27 -51.29 30.29 -3.00
CA ARG A 27 -51.40 30.52 -1.56
C ARG A 27 -51.10 29.28 -0.72
N TRP A 28 -51.33 28.09 -1.25
CA TRP A 28 -50.97 26.83 -0.57
C TRP A 28 -49.47 26.58 -0.67
N SER A 29 -48.87 26.85 -1.84
CA SER A 29 -47.43 26.88 -2.06
C SER A 29 -46.76 27.95 -1.20
N GLU A 30 -47.34 29.14 -1.06
CA GLU A 30 -46.86 30.16 -0.12
C GLU A 30 -47.05 29.72 1.32
N ARG A 31 -48.09 28.94 1.67
CA ARG A 31 -48.22 28.37 3.03
C ARG A 31 -47.28 27.20 3.28
N GLU A 32 -46.83 26.50 2.25
CA GLU A 32 -45.81 25.45 2.32
C GLU A 32 -44.38 26.01 2.24
N GLN A 33 -44.18 27.16 1.60
CA GLN A 33 -42.93 27.93 1.58
C GLN A 33 -42.79 28.87 2.79
N ALA A 34 -43.91 29.39 3.32
CA ALA A 34 -44.01 30.15 4.57
C ALA A 34 -44.36 29.26 5.77
N ARG A 35 -44.51 27.95 5.58
CA ARG A 35 -43.99 27.02 6.58
C ARG A 35 -42.50 27.27 6.54
N PRO A 36 -41.91 27.93 7.56
CA PRO A 36 -40.47 28.06 7.58
C PRO A 36 -39.92 26.65 7.35
N THR A 37 -39.03 26.49 6.38
CA THR A 37 -38.01 25.46 6.48
C THR A 37 -37.46 25.67 7.89
N ARG A 38 -37.87 24.81 8.84
CA ARG A 38 -37.61 24.94 10.27
C ARG A 38 -36.10 24.86 10.45
N SER A 39 -35.44 25.99 10.27
CA SER A 39 -33.99 26.17 10.33
C SER A 39 -33.64 27.42 11.13
N SER A 40 -34.55 27.94 11.97
CA SER A 40 -34.29 29.15 12.76
C SER A 40 -35.12 29.24 14.05
N LEU A 41 -35.37 28.11 14.71
CA LEU A 41 -35.80 28.08 16.12
C LEU A 41 -35.09 26.94 16.88
N HIS A 42 -33.82 26.67 16.54
CA HIS A 42 -32.94 26.08 17.54
C HIS A 42 -32.26 27.24 18.24
N THR A 43 -32.43 27.27 19.58
CA THR A 43 -31.44 27.87 20.47
C THR A 43 -30.08 27.59 19.86
N GLU A 44 -29.45 28.64 19.33
CA GLU A 44 -28.18 28.56 18.66
C GLU A 44 -27.26 27.83 19.63
N ALA A 45 -26.94 26.57 19.36
CA ALA A 45 -25.96 25.85 20.14
C ALA A 45 -24.63 26.49 19.74
N VAL A 46 -24.35 27.63 20.36
CA VAL A 46 -23.14 28.41 20.13
C VAL A 46 -21.99 27.47 20.45
N LEU A 47 -21.28 27.05 19.40
CA LEU A 47 -20.06 26.28 19.56
C LEU A 47 -19.14 27.08 20.48
N PRO A 48 -18.47 26.43 21.45
CA PRO A 48 -17.45 27.11 22.22
C PRO A 48 -16.46 27.83 21.28
N PRO A 49 -16.05 29.07 21.60
CA PRO A 49 -15.17 29.84 20.73
C PRO A 49 -13.88 29.05 20.41
N GLY A 50 -13.51 29.02 19.13
CA GLY A 50 -12.31 28.30 18.63
C GLY A 50 -12.56 26.88 18.09
N VAL A 51 -13.70 26.25 18.38
CA VAL A 51 -14.00 24.89 17.86
C VAL A 51 -14.12 24.87 16.33
N ASP A 52 -14.75 25.87 15.73
CA ASP A 52 -14.91 25.97 14.26
C ASP A 52 -13.54 26.02 13.56
N THR A 53 -12.62 26.82 14.09
CA THR A 53 -11.24 26.92 13.60
C THR A 53 -10.50 25.58 13.70
N VAL A 54 -10.58 24.90 14.84
CA VAL A 54 -9.94 23.58 15.02
C VAL A 54 -10.51 22.57 14.03
N LEU A 55 -11.85 22.48 13.91
CA LEU A 55 -12.50 21.53 13.01
C LEU A 55 -12.20 21.80 11.52
N SER A 56 -11.94 23.06 11.16
CA SER A 56 -11.56 23.43 9.78
C SER A 56 -10.14 23.01 9.39
N VAL A 57 -9.25 22.82 10.37
CA VAL A 57 -7.83 22.47 10.15
C VAL A 57 -7.59 20.96 10.30
N LEU A 58 -8.52 20.21 10.93
CA LEU A 58 -8.39 18.77 11.06
C LEU A 58 -8.46 18.08 9.68
N ARG A 59 -7.51 17.17 9.45
CA ARG A 59 -7.52 16.29 8.26
C ARG A 59 -8.63 15.24 8.31
N SER A 60 -9.13 14.91 9.51
CA SER A 60 -10.19 13.92 9.72
C SER A 60 -11.58 14.47 9.39
N SER A 61 -12.51 13.58 9.05
CA SER A 61 -13.92 13.95 8.87
C SER A 61 -14.56 14.18 10.23
N ALA A 62 -15.04 15.40 10.50
CA ALA A 62 -15.60 15.75 11.79
C ALA A 62 -17.06 16.20 11.65
N VAL A 63 -17.91 15.78 12.60
CA VAL A 63 -19.33 16.14 12.67
C VAL A 63 -19.67 16.47 14.12
N VAL A 64 -20.32 17.60 14.36
CA VAL A 64 -20.84 18.01 15.67
C VAL A 64 -22.36 17.89 15.65
N LEU A 65 -22.90 17.17 16.63
CA LEU A 65 -24.33 16.91 16.78
C LEU A 65 -24.89 17.60 18.02
N ASP A 66 -26.11 18.14 17.90
CA ASP A 66 -26.89 18.64 19.04
C ASP A 66 -27.78 17.55 19.67
N GLU A 67 -28.46 17.91 20.76
CA GLU A 67 -29.40 17.05 21.50
C GLU A 67 -30.53 16.47 20.65
N ALA A 68 -30.86 17.10 19.51
CA ALA A 68 -31.90 16.68 18.58
C ALA A 68 -31.36 15.81 17.42
N ASP A 69 -30.11 15.33 17.53
CA ASP A 69 -29.41 14.58 16.49
C ASP A 69 -29.18 15.36 15.19
N SER A 70 -29.26 16.70 15.26
CA SER A 70 -29.03 17.57 14.11
C SER A 70 -27.56 17.96 14.03
N VAL A 71 -27.05 18.02 12.81
CA VAL A 71 -25.66 18.43 12.53
C VAL A 71 -25.55 19.94 12.67
N VAL A 72 -24.86 20.38 13.72
CA VAL A 72 -24.55 21.79 13.97
C VAL A 72 -23.41 22.24 13.06
N LYS A 73 -22.39 21.39 12.91
CA LYS A 73 -21.22 21.65 12.08
C LYS A 73 -20.66 20.35 11.52
N ALA A 74 -20.13 20.39 10.30
CA ALA A 74 -19.39 19.28 9.73
C ALA A 74 -18.26 19.80 8.84
N SER A 75 -17.15 19.08 8.80
CA SER A 75 -16.06 19.37 7.87
C SER A 75 -16.43 19.00 6.43
N SER A 76 -15.76 19.59 5.45
CA SER A 76 -15.95 19.27 4.02
C SER A 76 -15.72 17.78 3.72
N ALA A 77 -14.73 17.17 4.40
CA ALA A 77 -14.44 15.74 4.31
C ALA A 77 -15.62 14.87 4.76
N ALA A 78 -16.35 15.27 5.82
CA ALA A 78 -17.52 14.52 6.29
C ALA A 78 -18.67 14.52 5.26
N TYR A 79 -18.85 15.62 4.51
CA TYR A 79 -19.79 15.66 3.39
C TYR A 79 -19.31 14.82 2.20
N ALA A 80 -18.01 14.85 1.89
CA ALA A 80 -17.42 14.07 0.80
C ALA A 80 -17.54 12.55 1.04
N LEU A 81 -17.38 12.10 2.29
CA LEU A 81 -17.62 10.72 2.71
C LEU A 81 -19.11 10.35 2.77
N GLY A 82 -20.02 11.30 2.57
CA GLY A 82 -21.46 11.08 2.59
C GLY A 82 -22.03 10.83 3.98
N LEU A 83 -21.31 11.21 5.04
CA LEU A 83 -21.72 11.03 6.44
C LEU A 83 -22.89 11.93 6.81
N VAL A 84 -23.01 13.11 6.19
CA VAL A 84 -24.05 14.11 6.49
C VAL A 84 -24.99 14.31 5.30
N ARG A 85 -26.30 14.27 5.54
CA ARG A 85 -27.35 14.52 4.54
C ARG A 85 -28.53 15.27 5.15
N GLY A 86 -28.98 16.33 4.50
CA GLY A 86 -30.14 17.11 4.95
C GLY A 86 -30.01 17.61 6.40
N GLY A 87 -28.78 17.95 6.82
CA GLY A 87 -28.51 18.39 8.20
C GLY A 87 -28.50 17.28 9.26
N LYS A 88 -28.47 16.00 8.86
CA LYS A 88 -28.45 14.85 9.76
C LYS A 88 -27.33 13.88 9.43
N LEU A 89 -26.92 13.09 10.43
CA LEU A 89 -26.00 11.98 10.23
C LEU A 89 -26.70 10.84 9.48
N ALA A 90 -26.10 10.35 8.41
CA ALA A 90 -26.67 9.33 7.51
C ALA A 90 -26.30 7.89 7.91
N VAL A 91 -25.35 7.72 8.84
CA VAL A 91 -24.83 6.42 9.27
C VAL A 91 -25.41 6.05 10.64
N GLU A 92 -26.38 5.14 10.67
CA GLU A 92 -27.14 4.79 11.88
C GLU A 92 -26.26 4.25 13.03
N PRO A 93 -25.26 3.36 12.81
CA PRO A 93 -24.38 2.92 13.90
C PRO A 93 -23.64 4.08 14.59
N MET A 94 -23.22 5.09 13.82
CA MET A 94 -22.55 6.28 14.36
C MET A 94 -23.52 7.18 15.14
N LEU A 95 -24.77 7.26 14.69
CA LEU A 95 -25.82 8.00 15.38
C LEU A 95 -26.15 7.38 16.73
N GLN A 96 -26.24 6.06 16.79
CA GLN A 96 -26.48 5.35 18.05
C GLN A 96 -25.35 5.59 19.05
N MET A 97 -24.08 5.50 18.60
CA MET A 97 -22.94 5.85 19.47
C MET A 97 -23.00 7.29 19.97
N ALA A 98 -23.40 8.25 19.13
CA ALA A 98 -23.56 9.64 19.56
C ALA A 98 -24.63 9.80 20.65
N ARG A 99 -25.75 9.08 20.55
CA ARG A 99 -26.79 9.06 21.58
C ARG A 99 -26.30 8.43 22.88
N ASP A 100 -25.58 7.33 22.80
CA ASP A 100 -25.05 6.63 23.96
C ASP A 100 -24.00 7.49 24.69
N THR A 101 -23.04 8.07 23.96
CA THR A 101 -22.03 9.00 24.51
C THR A 101 -22.65 10.25 25.11
N ARG A 102 -23.73 10.78 24.55
CA ARG A 102 -24.45 11.90 25.19
C ARG A 102 -25.11 11.51 26.50
N ARG A 103 -25.54 10.25 26.64
CA ARG A 103 -26.26 9.77 27.82
C ARG A 103 -25.34 9.56 29.01
N ASP A 104 -24.14 9.02 28.80
CA ASP A 104 -23.22 8.65 29.88
C ASP A 104 -21.89 9.39 29.87
N GLY A 105 -21.57 10.15 28.81
CA GLY A 105 -20.34 10.90 28.67
C GLY A 105 -19.13 10.07 28.25
N GLU A 106 -19.29 8.77 28.00
CA GLU A 106 -18.17 7.89 27.70
C GLU A 106 -17.70 8.02 26.25
N ILE A 107 -16.38 8.10 26.06
CA ILE A 107 -15.76 8.14 24.74
C ILE A 107 -15.86 6.75 24.12
N ARG A 108 -16.41 6.68 22.91
CA ARG A 108 -16.59 5.42 22.16
C ARG A 108 -15.80 5.45 20.87
N GLN A 109 -15.30 4.28 20.48
CA GLN A 109 -14.65 4.07 19.20
C GLN A 109 -15.15 2.77 18.59
N VAL A 110 -15.40 2.79 17.29
CA VAL A 110 -15.75 1.60 16.52
C VAL A 110 -15.14 1.70 15.13
N GLU A 111 -14.81 0.57 14.55
CA GLU A 111 -14.46 0.49 13.14
C GLU A 111 -15.63 -0.06 12.34
N LEU A 112 -15.91 0.56 11.20
CA LEU A 112 -17.09 0.29 10.37
C LEU A 112 -16.69 0.24 8.91
N ASP A 113 -17.38 -0.60 8.13
CA ASP A 113 -17.25 -0.61 6.67
C ASP A 113 -18.45 0.13 6.06
N LEU A 114 -18.17 1.27 5.45
CA LEU A 114 -19.18 2.10 4.80
C LEU A 114 -19.31 1.72 3.32
N PRO A 115 -20.55 1.51 2.81
CA PRO A 115 -20.76 1.24 1.39
C PRO A 115 -20.42 2.49 0.55
N ARG A 116 -19.47 2.35 -0.38
CA ARG A 116 -19.10 3.41 -1.33
C ARG A 116 -20.25 3.60 -2.33
N ARG A 117 -20.92 4.77 -2.32
CA ARG A 117 -22.05 5.04 -3.22
C ARG A 117 -21.57 5.79 -4.48
N GLY A 118 -21.58 5.06 -5.60
CA GLY A 118 -21.24 5.44 -6.97
C GLY A 118 -21.38 4.21 -7.87
N THR A 119 -21.55 4.36 -9.19
CA THR A 119 -21.85 3.27 -10.13
C THR A 119 -20.79 2.14 -10.10
N GLY A 120 -21.11 1.02 -9.42
CA GLY A 120 -20.50 -0.30 -9.62
C GLY A 120 -19.30 -0.65 -8.72
N ARG A 121 -19.43 -1.78 -8.01
CA ARG A 121 -18.34 -2.64 -7.49
C ARG A 121 -17.16 -1.97 -6.75
N GLY A 122 -17.38 -0.87 -6.03
CA GLY A 122 -16.33 -0.31 -5.16
C GLY A 122 -16.16 -1.12 -3.88
N GLU A 123 -14.92 -1.40 -3.47
CA GLU A 123 -14.59 -1.89 -2.13
C GLU A 123 -15.19 -0.97 -1.05
N ALA A 124 -15.63 -1.56 0.07
CA ALA A 124 -16.19 -0.80 1.18
C ALA A 124 -15.13 0.13 1.78
N LEU A 125 -15.54 1.34 2.17
CA LEU A 125 -14.67 2.31 2.83
C LEU A 125 -14.55 1.94 4.30
N ALA A 126 -13.38 1.48 4.72
CA ALA A 126 -13.11 1.18 6.12
C ALA A 126 -12.86 2.47 6.89
N VAL A 127 -13.60 2.72 7.96
CA VAL A 127 -13.45 3.92 8.78
C VAL A 127 -13.36 3.59 10.26
N SER A 128 -12.54 4.35 10.99
CA SER A 128 -12.61 4.41 12.46
C SER A 128 -13.42 5.63 12.86
N ALA A 129 -14.52 5.40 13.57
CA ALA A 129 -15.37 6.44 14.11
C ALA A 129 -15.15 6.53 15.61
N ARG A 130 -14.80 7.73 16.08
CA ARG A 130 -14.63 8.06 17.49
C ARG A 130 -15.61 9.15 17.89
N VAL A 131 -16.34 8.91 18.97
CA VAL A 131 -17.38 9.79 19.49
C VAL A 131 -16.98 10.25 20.88
N ALA A 132 -16.97 11.55 21.10
CA ALA A 132 -16.64 12.16 22.38
C ALA A 132 -17.66 13.25 22.74
N PRO A 133 -17.98 13.44 24.03
CA PRO A 133 -18.79 14.57 24.45
C PRO A 133 -18.05 15.88 24.18
N LEU A 134 -18.77 16.91 23.76
CA LEU A 134 -18.26 18.25 23.54
C LEU A 134 -19.06 19.24 24.40
N GLY A 135 -18.59 19.48 25.62
CA GLY A 135 -19.36 20.22 26.61
C GLY A 135 -20.58 19.43 27.11
N SER A 136 -21.63 20.13 27.54
CA SER A 136 -22.79 19.50 28.20
C SER A 136 -23.91 19.06 27.26
N ARG A 137 -23.93 19.53 26.00
CA ARG A 137 -25.07 19.35 25.08
C ARG A 137 -24.70 18.86 23.68
N LEU A 138 -23.42 18.89 23.33
CA LEU A 138 -22.93 18.54 22.00
C LEU A 138 -22.12 17.25 22.05
N VAL A 139 -22.06 16.59 20.91
CA VAL A 139 -21.21 15.41 20.69
C VAL A 139 -20.38 15.64 19.45
N LEU A 140 -19.08 15.35 19.57
CA LEU A 140 -18.13 15.36 18.46
C LEU A 140 -17.95 13.93 17.95
N LEU A 141 -18.22 13.73 16.66
CA LEU A 141 -17.90 12.53 15.90
C LEU A 141 -16.70 12.84 15.00
N LEU A 142 -15.62 12.08 15.17
CA LEU A 142 -14.46 12.07 14.29
C LEU A 142 -14.46 10.76 13.52
N VAL A 143 -14.28 10.83 12.22
CA VAL A 143 -14.20 9.68 11.31
C VAL A 143 -12.90 9.78 10.52
N GLU A 144 -12.10 8.73 10.64
CA GLU A 144 -10.84 8.57 9.93
C GLU A 144 -10.98 7.46 8.90
N ASP A 145 -10.54 7.72 7.67
CA ASP A 145 -10.47 6.71 6.62
C ASP A 145 -9.27 5.81 6.87
N MET A 146 -9.55 4.54 7.14
CA MET A 146 -8.56 3.49 7.39
C MET A 146 -8.44 2.53 6.22
N THR A 147 -9.04 2.82 5.07
CA THR A 147 -9.09 1.90 3.93
C THR A 147 -7.68 1.51 3.47
N GLU A 148 -6.80 2.48 3.24
CA GLU A 148 -5.44 2.20 2.82
C GLU A 148 -4.61 1.53 3.92
N ALA A 149 -4.75 1.98 5.17
CA ALA A 149 -4.06 1.38 6.31
C ALA A 149 -4.43 -0.10 6.48
N ARG A 150 -5.72 -0.45 6.42
CA ARG A 150 -6.19 -1.83 6.46
C ARG A 150 -5.77 -2.63 5.25
N ARG A 151 -5.77 -2.03 4.06
CA ARG A 151 -5.27 -2.69 2.84
C ARG A 151 -3.79 -3.07 2.98
N ILE A 152 -2.96 -2.15 3.45
CA ILE A 152 -1.54 -2.40 3.73
C ILE A 152 -1.39 -3.49 4.79
N GLU A 153 -2.17 -3.43 5.87
CA GLU A 153 -2.11 -4.43 6.94
C GLU A 153 -2.56 -5.82 6.47
N ALA A 154 -3.61 -5.91 5.66
CA ALA A 154 -4.07 -7.15 5.03
C ALA A 154 -2.98 -7.71 4.11
N VAL A 155 -2.40 -6.90 3.22
CA VAL A 155 -1.29 -7.30 2.34
C VAL A 155 -0.10 -7.78 3.17
N ARG A 156 0.22 -7.13 4.29
CA ARG A 156 1.31 -7.56 5.18
C ARG A 156 1.00 -8.90 5.87
N ARG A 157 -0.22 -9.11 6.36
CA ARG A 157 -0.65 -10.38 6.96
C ARG A 157 -0.60 -11.52 5.94
N ASP A 158 -1.16 -11.30 4.76
CA ASP A 158 -1.17 -12.27 3.67
C ASP A 158 0.26 -12.60 3.23
N PHE A 159 1.12 -11.58 3.18
CA PHE A 159 2.55 -11.76 2.91
C PHE A 159 3.20 -12.68 3.94
N VAL A 160 3.05 -12.40 5.24
CA VAL A 160 3.65 -13.22 6.31
C VAL A 160 3.12 -14.66 6.28
N ALA A 161 1.83 -14.84 6.04
CA ALA A 161 1.23 -16.17 5.90
C ALA A 161 1.82 -16.92 4.70
N ASN A 162 1.89 -16.28 3.53
CA ASN A 162 2.41 -16.89 2.31
C ASN A 162 3.90 -17.22 2.40
N VAL A 163 4.73 -16.33 2.95
CA VAL A 163 6.14 -16.62 3.26
C VAL A 163 6.25 -17.87 4.13
N SER A 164 5.46 -17.93 5.21
CA SER A 164 5.50 -19.06 6.13
C SER A 164 5.11 -20.38 5.44
N HIS A 165 4.12 -20.35 4.56
CA HIS A 165 3.70 -21.51 3.77
C HIS A 165 4.78 -21.95 2.77
N GLU A 166 5.34 -21.03 2.00
CA GLU A 166 6.36 -21.34 0.98
C GLU A 166 7.70 -21.78 1.59
N LEU A 167 8.01 -21.38 2.83
CA LEU A 167 9.16 -21.89 3.58
C LEU A 167 8.90 -23.26 4.20
N LYS A 168 7.71 -23.51 4.74
CA LYS A 168 7.39 -24.78 5.43
C LYS A 168 7.44 -25.98 4.50
N THR A 169 7.02 -25.84 3.24
CA THR A 169 7.02 -26.92 2.25
C THR A 169 8.42 -27.49 1.93
N PRO A 170 9.42 -26.70 1.49
CA PRO A 170 10.76 -27.21 1.23
C PRO A 170 11.45 -27.71 2.50
N VAL A 171 11.22 -27.07 3.65
CA VAL A 171 11.74 -27.55 4.95
C VAL A 171 11.19 -28.94 5.29
N GLY A 172 9.88 -29.15 5.14
CA GLY A 172 9.26 -30.45 5.35
C GLY A 172 9.74 -31.51 4.35
N ALA A 173 9.95 -31.13 3.09
CA ALA A 173 10.51 -32.02 2.07
C ALA A 173 11.96 -32.43 2.41
N LEU A 174 12.79 -31.49 2.87
CA LEU A 174 14.16 -31.78 3.32
C LEU A 174 14.18 -32.72 4.52
N SER A 175 13.27 -32.56 5.49
CA SER A 175 13.15 -33.49 6.62
C SER A 175 12.81 -34.91 6.14
N LEU A 176 11.80 -35.06 5.28
CA LEU A 176 11.40 -36.37 4.74
C LEU A 176 12.48 -37.01 3.86
N LEU A 177 13.18 -36.21 3.06
CA LEU A 177 14.29 -36.71 2.24
C LEU A 177 15.47 -37.13 3.10
N SER A 178 15.74 -36.42 4.20
CA SER A 178 16.77 -36.81 5.17
C SER A 178 16.42 -38.13 5.86
N GLU A 179 15.16 -38.33 6.25
CA GLU A 179 14.68 -39.62 6.79
C GLU A 179 14.84 -40.73 5.75
N ALA A 180 14.44 -40.48 4.49
CA ALA A 180 14.59 -41.44 3.40
C ALA A 180 16.05 -41.82 3.09
N VAL A 181 17.00 -40.88 3.22
CA VAL A 181 18.44 -41.17 3.10
C VAL A 181 18.91 -42.09 4.23
N LEU A 182 18.45 -41.86 5.46
CA LEU A 182 18.81 -42.70 6.61
C LEU A 182 18.20 -44.11 6.50
N ASP A 183 16.95 -44.21 6.06
CA ASP A 183 16.25 -45.49 5.88
C ASP A 183 16.83 -46.32 4.73
N ALA A 184 17.37 -45.66 3.70
CA ALA A 184 17.98 -46.29 2.53
C ALA A 184 19.52 -46.32 2.60
N ALA A 185 20.13 -46.21 3.78
CA ALA A 185 21.57 -46.06 3.95
C ALA A 185 22.42 -47.18 3.30
N ASP A 186 21.85 -48.38 3.17
CA ASP A 186 22.50 -49.54 2.55
C ASP A 186 22.32 -49.62 1.02
N ASP A 187 21.59 -48.67 0.41
CA ASP A 187 21.35 -48.56 -1.04
C ASP A 187 22.00 -47.27 -1.60
N PRO A 188 23.22 -47.36 -2.16
CA PRO A 188 23.95 -46.20 -2.67
C PRO A 188 23.20 -45.43 -3.77
N GLU A 189 22.43 -46.10 -4.63
CA GLU A 189 21.67 -45.43 -5.69
C GLU A 189 20.51 -44.63 -5.12
N ALA A 190 19.81 -45.17 -4.12
CA ALA A 190 18.75 -44.46 -3.41
C ALA A 190 19.31 -43.25 -2.64
N VAL A 191 20.45 -43.40 -1.96
CA VAL A 191 21.13 -42.31 -1.26
C VAL A 191 21.50 -41.19 -2.23
N GLU A 192 22.13 -41.49 -3.36
CA GLU A 192 22.50 -40.48 -4.36
C GLU A 192 21.26 -39.75 -4.90
N ARG A 193 20.18 -40.48 -5.19
CA ARG A 193 18.92 -39.90 -5.66
C ARG A 193 18.27 -38.97 -4.63
N PHE A 194 18.19 -39.38 -3.36
CA PHE A 194 17.59 -38.57 -2.31
C PHE A 194 18.47 -37.37 -1.95
N ALA A 195 19.79 -37.55 -1.87
CA ALA A 195 20.74 -36.47 -1.65
C ALA A 195 20.67 -35.42 -2.79
N GLY A 196 20.57 -35.85 -4.05
CA GLY A 196 20.37 -34.95 -5.18
C GLY A 196 19.06 -34.14 -5.08
N ARG A 197 17.97 -34.77 -4.62
CA ARG A 197 16.71 -34.07 -4.33
C ARG A 197 16.82 -33.09 -3.16
N MET A 198 17.56 -33.43 -2.10
CA MET A 198 17.82 -32.50 -1.01
C MET A 198 18.62 -31.29 -1.49
N GLN A 199 19.63 -31.49 -2.33
CA GLN A 199 20.40 -30.39 -2.90
C GLN A 199 19.50 -29.45 -3.71
N TYR A 200 18.58 -30.00 -4.50
CA TYR A 200 17.60 -29.21 -5.25
C TYR A 200 16.69 -28.36 -4.33
N GLU A 201 16.09 -28.97 -3.30
CA GLU A 201 15.22 -28.23 -2.36
C GLU A 201 15.99 -27.21 -1.51
N SER A 202 17.26 -27.49 -1.16
CA SER A 202 18.14 -26.56 -0.45
C SER A 202 18.48 -25.32 -1.29
N THR A 203 18.82 -25.52 -2.58
CA THR A 203 19.03 -24.43 -3.52
C THR A 203 17.75 -23.60 -3.68
N ARG A 204 16.59 -24.25 -3.81
CA ARG A 204 15.29 -23.56 -3.91
C ARG A 204 14.98 -22.72 -2.66
N LEU A 205 15.22 -23.26 -1.46
CA LEU A 205 15.02 -22.54 -0.21
C LEU A 205 15.96 -21.33 -0.11
N THR A 206 17.20 -21.47 -0.56
CA THR A 206 18.19 -20.38 -0.59
C THR A 206 17.73 -19.24 -1.52
N SER A 207 17.25 -19.56 -2.72
CA SER A 207 16.68 -18.57 -3.65
C SER A 207 15.48 -17.83 -3.02
N LEU A 208 14.56 -18.56 -2.39
CA LEU A 208 13.40 -17.96 -1.73
C LEU A 208 13.79 -16.99 -0.59
N VAL A 209 14.80 -17.36 0.21
CA VAL A 209 15.32 -16.48 1.28
C VAL A 209 16.00 -15.24 0.69
N GLN A 210 16.79 -15.40 -0.38
CA GLN A 210 17.43 -14.26 -1.03
C GLN A 210 16.39 -13.29 -1.61
N GLU A 211 15.36 -13.78 -2.27
CA GLU A 211 14.28 -12.95 -2.80
C GLU A 211 13.49 -12.22 -1.70
N LEU A 212 13.34 -12.85 -0.53
CA LEU A 212 12.72 -12.22 0.65
C LEU A 212 13.59 -11.07 1.18
N ILE A 213 14.91 -11.27 1.23
CA ILE A 213 15.88 -10.23 1.61
C ILE A 213 15.84 -9.09 0.60
N ASP A 214 15.83 -9.41 -0.70
CA ASP A 214 15.78 -8.41 -1.77
C ASP A 214 14.50 -7.59 -1.66
N LEU A 215 13.34 -8.22 -1.50
CA LEU A 215 12.07 -7.51 -1.28
C LEU A 215 12.12 -6.63 -0.03
N SER A 216 12.68 -7.11 1.08
CA SER A 216 12.82 -6.34 2.32
C SER A 216 13.69 -5.10 2.12
N ARG A 217 14.80 -5.21 1.38
CA ARG A 217 15.66 -4.06 1.06
C ARG A 217 14.91 -3.02 0.24
N VAL A 218 14.27 -3.42 -0.86
CA VAL A 218 13.53 -2.47 -1.70
C VAL A 218 12.34 -1.83 -0.96
N GLN A 219 11.77 -2.48 0.06
CA GLN A 219 10.69 -1.90 0.88
C GLN A 219 11.17 -0.93 1.96
N ASN A 220 12.39 -1.08 2.48
CA ASN A 220 12.90 -0.28 3.59
C ASN A 220 13.81 0.88 3.13
N ASP A 221 14.45 0.74 1.97
CA ASP A 221 15.34 1.78 1.44
C ASP A 221 14.51 2.89 0.79
N ASP A 222 14.82 4.16 1.07
CA ASP A 222 14.29 5.27 0.28
C ASP A 222 14.90 5.16 -1.13
N PRO A 223 14.10 4.99 -2.20
CA PRO A 223 14.64 4.85 -3.56
C PRO A 223 15.51 6.03 -4.02
N LEU A 224 15.39 7.18 -3.36
CA LEU A 224 16.24 8.36 -3.61
C LEU A 224 17.56 8.32 -2.84
N GLU A 225 17.69 7.46 -1.84
CA GLU A 225 18.92 7.20 -1.11
C GLU A 225 19.89 6.47 -2.05
N ASP A 226 21.09 7.04 -2.25
CA ASP A 226 22.11 6.56 -3.19
C ASP A 226 21.67 6.45 -4.66
N SER A 227 20.70 7.25 -5.10
CA SER A 227 20.33 7.35 -6.51
C SER A 227 21.43 8.00 -7.36
N GLU A 228 21.81 7.35 -8.47
CA GLU A 228 22.83 7.82 -9.41
C GLU A 228 22.41 7.57 -10.88
N PRO A 229 23.09 8.18 -11.87
CA PRO A 229 22.94 7.79 -13.27
C PRO A 229 23.46 6.36 -13.49
N VAL A 230 22.58 5.44 -13.83
CA VAL A 230 22.93 4.03 -14.07
C VAL A 230 22.83 3.70 -15.55
N GLY A 231 23.91 3.16 -16.12
CA GLY A 231 23.95 2.73 -17.52
C GLY A 231 23.12 1.46 -17.75
N VAL A 232 22.14 1.53 -18.65
CA VAL A 232 21.27 0.38 -18.96
C VAL A 232 22.07 -0.80 -19.53
N HIS A 233 23.12 -0.53 -20.30
CA HIS A 233 23.95 -1.58 -20.88
C HIS A 233 24.64 -2.44 -19.80
N GLU A 234 25.07 -1.85 -18.69
CA GLU A 234 25.69 -2.55 -17.57
C GLU A 234 24.68 -3.46 -16.86
N LEU A 235 23.47 -2.92 -16.61
CA LEU A 235 22.38 -3.69 -16.01
C LEU A 235 22.02 -4.90 -16.89
N VAL A 236 21.93 -4.71 -18.20
CA VAL A 236 21.63 -5.78 -19.16
C VAL A 236 22.74 -6.82 -19.18
N ALA A 237 24.01 -6.39 -19.21
CA ALA A 237 25.15 -7.31 -19.17
C ALA A 237 25.14 -8.16 -17.90
N GLU A 238 24.92 -7.53 -16.73
CA GLU A 238 24.84 -8.23 -15.45
C GLU A 238 23.68 -9.24 -15.42
N ALA A 239 22.50 -8.86 -15.92
CA ALA A 239 21.33 -9.75 -15.97
C ALA A 239 21.55 -10.94 -16.93
N VAL A 240 22.19 -10.71 -18.08
CA VAL A 240 22.57 -11.75 -19.04
C VAL A 240 23.56 -12.72 -18.44
N ASP A 241 24.60 -12.21 -17.77
CA ASP A 241 25.63 -13.05 -17.14
C ASP A 241 25.06 -13.92 -16.03
N ARG A 242 24.17 -13.34 -15.19
CA ARG A 242 23.45 -14.06 -14.13
C ARG A 242 22.62 -15.23 -14.68
N CYS A 243 21.97 -15.03 -15.83
CA CYS A 243 21.07 -16.03 -16.41
C CYS A 243 21.74 -16.99 -17.40
N ARG A 244 23.04 -16.77 -17.73
CA ARG A 244 23.73 -17.47 -18.81
C ARG A 244 23.73 -18.98 -18.63
N GLN A 245 24.08 -19.49 -17.45
CA GLN A 245 24.13 -20.93 -17.19
C GLN A 245 22.75 -21.60 -17.33
N SER A 246 21.68 -20.96 -16.84
CA SER A 246 20.32 -21.46 -16.97
C SER A 246 19.86 -21.45 -18.42
N ALA A 247 20.14 -20.37 -19.16
CA ALA A 247 19.85 -20.25 -20.58
C ALA A 247 20.59 -21.32 -21.40
N ASP A 248 21.89 -21.51 -21.16
CA ASP A 248 22.73 -22.50 -21.85
C ASP A 248 22.22 -23.93 -21.62
N SER A 249 21.82 -24.26 -20.38
CA SER A 249 21.25 -25.57 -20.05
C SER A 249 19.97 -25.89 -20.85
N LYS A 250 19.23 -24.85 -21.24
CA LYS A 250 18.01 -24.94 -22.08
C LYS A 250 18.29 -24.62 -23.55
N GLN A 251 19.53 -24.34 -23.93
CA GLN A 251 19.90 -23.88 -25.28
C GLN A 251 19.13 -22.61 -25.71
N ILE A 252 18.79 -21.74 -24.77
CA ILE A 252 18.10 -20.48 -25.03
C ILE A 252 19.12 -19.42 -25.44
N THR A 253 18.87 -18.74 -26.56
CA THR A 253 19.73 -17.64 -27.01
C THR A 253 19.31 -16.33 -26.32
N LEU A 254 20.18 -15.78 -25.47
CA LEU A 254 20.02 -14.44 -24.94
C LEU A 254 20.53 -13.42 -25.96
N ALA A 255 19.65 -12.57 -26.47
CA ALA A 255 20.00 -11.57 -27.46
C ALA A 255 19.77 -10.15 -26.93
N SER A 256 20.87 -9.41 -26.76
CA SER A 256 20.84 -7.99 -26.44
C SER A 256 21.50 -7.19 -27.56
N PRO A 257 20.75 -6.67 -28.54
CA PRO A 257 21.30 -5.78 -29.56
C PRO A 257 21.85 -4.47 -28.99
N ALA A 258 21.54 -4.13 -27.73
CA ALA A 258 21.88 -2.84 -27.10
C ALA A 258 23.17 -2.86 -26.25
N SER A 259 23.98 -3.92 -26.31
CA SER A 259 25.08 -4.15 -25.34
C SER A 259 26.50 -3.85 -25.84
N ALA A 260 26.70 -3.09 -26.93
CA ALA A 260 28.03 -2.69 -27.37
C ALA A 260 28.36 -1.25 -26.91
N PRO A 261 29.35 -1.05 -26.00
CA PRO A 261 29.82 0.28 -25.62
C PRO A 261 30.22 1.10 -26.85
N GLY A 262 29.84 2.38 -26.89
CA GLY A 262 30.26 3.31 -27.95
C GLY A 262 29.43 3.26 -29.24
N THR A 263 28.24 2.64 -29.24
CA THR A 263 27.32 2.62 -30.39
C THR A 263 26.41 3.86 -30.51
N GLY A 264 26.63 4.89 -29.69
CA GLY A 264 25.86 6.15 -29.74
C GLY A 264 24.45 6.05 -29.16
N ASN A 265 24.16 4.97 -28.44
CA ASN A 265 22.86 4.65 -27.86
C ASN A 265 22.99 4.42 -26.34
N ASP A 266 23.84 5.20 -25.68
CA ASP A 266 24.08 5.09 -24.24
C ASP A 266 22.85 5.59 -23.49
N LEU A 267 22.06 4.64 -22.96
CA LEU A 267 20.86 4.92 -22.19
C LEU A 267 21.22 4.93 -20.70
N TYR A 268 20.81 6.00 -20.01
CA TYR A 268 21.01 6.15 -18.58
C TYR A 268 19.68 6.39 -17.88
N VAL A 269 19.46 5.68 -16.78
CA VAL A 269 18.30 5.88 -15.91
C VAL A 269 18.75 6.44 -14.57
N TRP A 270 17.92 7.26 -13.93
CA TRP A 270 18.20 7.74 -12.59
C TRP A 270 17.70 6.73 -11.57
N GLY A 271 18.57 6.24 -10.67
CA GLY A 271 18.14 5.29 -9.67
C GLY A 271 19.23 4.61 -8.86
N ASN A 272 18.81 3.73 -7.96
CA ASN A 272 19.72 2.87 -7.21
C ASN A 272 20.13 1.67 -8.09
N ARG A 273 21.43 1.55 -8.40
CA ARG A 273 21.97 0.50 -9.27
C ARG A 273 21.59 -0.91 -8.82
N SER A 274 21.61 -1.19 -7.52
CA SER A 274 21.34 -2.53 -6.98
C SER A 274 19.87 -2.93 -7.15
N GLN A 275 18.94 -2.00 -6.91
CA GLN A 275 17.50 -2.23 -7.06
C GLN A 275 17.13 -2.43 -8.54
N LEU A 276 17.69 -1.61 -9.42
CA LEU A 276 17.51 -1.72 -10.87
C LEU A 276 18.07 -3.04 -11.42
N ALA A 277 19.25 -3.47 -10.95
CA ALA A 277 19.84 -4.77 -11.32
C ALA A 277 18.97 -5.94 -10.85
N ALA A 278 18.40 -5.86 -9.65
CA ALA A 278 17.47 -6.86 -9.14
C ALA A 278 16.20 -6.92 -10.00
N ALA A 279 15.61 -5.78 -10.38
CA ALA A 279 14.42 -5.75 -11.22
C ALA A 279 14.69 -6.35 -12.61
N LEU A 280 15.76 -5.94 -13.29
CA LEU A 280 16.06 -6.47 -14.62
C LEU A 280 16.45 -7.96 -14.57
N GLY A 281 17.21 -8.38 -13.56
CA GLY A 281 17.53 -9.78 -13.33
C GLY A 281 16.26 -10.64 -13.20
N ASN A 282 15.28 -10.20 -12.42
CA ASN A 282 13.99 -10.88 -12.27
C ASN A 282 13.22 -11.00 -13.60
N LEU A 283 13.26 -9.98 -14.47
CA LEU A 283 12.61 -10.04 -15.77
C LEU A 283 13.28 -11.06 -16.71
N VAL A 284 14.61 -11.05 -16.79
CA VAL A 284 15.38 -11.97 -17.64
C VAL A 284 15.28 -13.41 -17.14
N GLU A 285 15.34 -13.61 -15.83
CA GLU A 285 15.18 -14.93 -15.21
C GLU A 285 13.79 -15.52 -15.50
N ASN A 286 12.73 -14.71 -15.37
CA ASN A 286 11.38 -15.15 -15.75
C ASN A 286 11.30 -15.53 -17.22
N ALA A 287 11.85 -14.71 -18.12
CA ALA A 287 11.88 -15.00 -19.55
C ALA A 287 12.56 -16.34 -19.86
N VAL A 288 13.69 -16.66 -19.22
CA VAL A 288 14.39 -17.94 -19.37
C VAL A 288 13.62 -19.10 -18.72
N ASN A 289 12.98 -18.86 -17.58
CA ASN A 289 12.26 -19.89 -16.83
C ASN A 289 10.99 -20.36 -17.54
N TYR A 290 10.25 -19.45 -18.18
CA TYR A 290 8.99 -19.75 -18.86
C TYR A 290 9.13 -20.04 -20.36
N SER A 291 10.32 -19.85 -20.93
CA SER A 291 10.62 -20.20 -22.32
C SER A 291 10.96 -21.69 -22.49
N PRO A 292 10.43 -22.36 -23.54
CA PRO A 292 10.89 -23.68 -23.96
C PRO A 292 12.38 -23.71 -24.32
N ALA A 293 12.98 -24.90 -24.32
CA ALA A 293 14.35 -25.08 -24.79
C ALA A 293 14.50 -24.69 -26.27
N ARG A 294 15.70 -24.23 -26.67
CA ARG A 294 16.03 -23.82 -28.05
C ARG A 294 15.22 -22.62 -28.58
N THR A 295 14.85 -21.71 -27.69
CA THR A 295 14.15 -20.46 -28.02
C THR A 295 15.07 -19.25 -27.87
N ARG A 296 14.52 -18.04 -28.06
CA ARG A 296 15.24 -16.78 -27.91
C ARG A 296 14.57 -15.89 -26.86
N VAL A 297 15.39 -15.27 -26.02
CA VAL A 297 14.98 -14.15 -25.16
C VAL A 297 15.66 -12.87 -25.66
N GLY A 298 14.86 -11.86 -25.97
CA GLY A 298 15.33 -10.56 -26.47
C GLY A 298 15.30 -9.50 -25.38
N ILE A 299 16.39 -8.74 -25.24
CA ILE A 299 16.50 -7.62 -24.30
C ILE A 299 16.83 -6.36 -25.10
N ALA A 300 15.96 -5.35 -25.06
CA ALA A 300 16.15 -4.13 -25.84
C ALA A 300 15.82 -2.89 -25.01
N GLY A 301 16.76 -1.93 -25.03
CA GLY A 301 16.58 -0.59 -24.47
C GLY A 301 16.27 0.43 -25.58
N ARG A 302 15.35 1.36 -25.34
CA ARG A 302 15.11 2.52 -26.21
C ARG A 302 14.74 3.77 -25.41
N ARG A 303 15.05 4.95 -25.95
CA ARG A 303 14.54 6.23 -25.46
C ARG A 303 13.16 6.50 -26.06
N VAL A 304 12.24 7.00 -25.25
CA VAL A 304 10.90 7.40 -25.64
C VAL A 304 10.62 8.80 -25.10
N ALA A 305 10.27 9.72 -26.00
CA ALA A 305 9.90 11.08 -25.61
C ALA A 305 8.56 11.05 -24.85
N ALA A 306 8.50 11.72 -23.70
CA ALA A 306 7.28 11.87 -22.91
C ALA A 306 7.09 13.32 -22.46
N GLN A 307 5.83 13.71 -22.22
CA GLN A 307 5.52 15.04 -21.69
C GLN A 307 6.06 15.12 -20.25
N GLY A 308 7.02 16.03 -20.03
CA GLY A 308 7.71 16.20 -18.75
C GLY A 308 9.11 15.59 -18.70
N GLY A 309 9.65 15.02 -19.78
CA GLY A 309 11.03 14.53 -19.87
C GLY A 309 11.11 13.13 -20.48
N ASP A 310 12.25 12.82 -21.11
CA ASP A 310 12.45 11.55 -21.80
C ASP A 310 12.44 10.35 -20.83
N LEU A 311 11.87 9.24 -21.29
CA LEU A 311 11.81 7.96 -20.60
C LEU A 311 12.72 6.95 -21.29
N ILE A 312 13.26 6.03 -20.52
CA ILE A 312 13.96 4.85 -21.02
C ILE A 312 13.07 3.63 -20.85
N GLU A 313 12.83 2.92 -21.94
CA GLU A 313 12.10 1.65 -21.96
C GLU A 313 13.09 0.50 -22.11
N ILE A 314 13.08 -0.42 -21.15
CA ILE A 314 13.83 -1.67 -21.17
C ILE A 314 12.82 -2.81 -21.32
N SER A 315 12.84 -3.45 -22.49
CA SER A 315 11.93 -4.54 -22.83
C SER A 315 12.64 -5.90 -22.77
N VAL A 316 12.00 -6.87 -22.14
CA VAL A 316 12.43 -8.27 -22.10
C VAL A 316 11.32 -9.11 -22.73
N SER A 317 11.63 -9.73 -23.87
CA SER A 317 10.68 -10.53 -24.66
C SER A 317 11.08 -12.00 -24.66
N ASP A 318 10.13 -12.87 -24.38
CA ASP A 318 10.27 -14.32 -24.33
C ASP A 318 9.38 -15.02 -25.36
N GLN A 319 9.64 -16.31 -25.61
CA GLN A 319 8.82 -17.17 -26.48
C GLN A 319 8.14 -18.26 -25.65
N GLY A 320 7.72 -17.89 -24.44
CA GLY A 320 7.17 -18.77 -23.43
C GLY A 320 5.70 -19.10 -23.61
N ILE A 321 5.12 -19.61 -22.53
CA ILE A 321 3.70 -20.03 -22.47
C ILE A 321 2.71 -18.86 -22.58
N GLY A 322 3.17 -17.61 -22.43
CA GLY A 322 2.30 -16.44 -22.36
C GLY A 322 1.43 -16.36 -21.10
N ILE A 323 0.60 -15.33 -21.03
CA ILE A 323 -0.24 -14.99 -19.88
C ILE A 323 -1.64 -14.65 -20.40
N SER A 324 -2.66 -15.23 -19.77
CA SER A 324 -4.07 -14.97 -20.10
C SER A 324 -4.49 -13.53 -19.72
N GLU A 325 -5.50 -12.97 -20.38
CA GLU A 325 -5.93 -11.57 -20.14
C GLU A 325 -6.30 -11.29 -18.67
N ARG A 326 -6.96 -12.26 -18.02
CA ARG A 326 -7.37 -12.17 -16.60
C ARG A 326 -6.19 -12.19 -15.62
N ASP A 327 -5.03 -12.67 -16.05
CA ASP A 327 -3.86 -12.84 -15.20
C ASP A 327 -2.85 -11.69 -15.35
N LYS A 328 -2.93 -10.89 -16.42
CA LYS A 328 -1.98 -9.80 -16.72
C LYS A 328 -1.83 -8.76 -15.60
N GLU A 329 -2.92 -8.42 -14.92
CA GLU A 329 -2.86 -7.47 -13.79
C GLU A 329 -2.34 -8.16 -12.52
N ARG A 330 -2.67 -9.45 -12.36
CA ARG A 330 -2.42 -10.24 -11.16
C ARG A 330 -0.99 -10.77 -11.08
N VAL A 331 -0.29 -10.93 -12.20
CA VAL A 331 1.13 -11.38 -12.21
C VAL A 331 2.09 -10.46 -11.47
N PHE A 332 1.68 -9.22 -11.15
CA PHE A 332 2.45 -8.32 -10.31
C PHE A 332 2.05 -8.36 -8.82
N GLU A 333 1.04 -9.15 -8.45
CA GLU A 333 0.69 -9.40 -7.05
C GLU A 333 1.74 -10.30 -6.40
N ARG A 334 2.00 -10.07 -5.11
CA ARG A 334 2.96 -10.87 -4.34
C ARG A 334 2.46 -12.31 -4.22
N PHE A 335 3.35 -13.27 -4.44
CA PHE A 335 3.07 -14.72 -4.40
C PHE A 335 2.07 -15.21 -5.44
N TYR A 336 1.64 -14.36 -6.38
CA TYR A 336 0.71 -14.80 -7.42
C TYR A 336 1.41 -15.64 -8.47
N ARG A 337 0.77 -16.74 -8.86
CA ARG A 337 1.27 -17.72 -9.82
C ARG A 337 0.12 -18.25 -10.66
N VAL A 338 0.27 -18.22 -11.98
CA VAL A 338 -0.75 -18.71 -12.93
C VAL A 338 -0.94 -20.23 -12.78
N ASP A 339 0.15 -20.98 -12.59
CA ASP A 339 0.11 -22.43 -12.31
C ASP A 339 1.13 -22.78 -11.19
N PRO A 340 0.67 -23.01 -9.95
CA PRO A 340 1.53 -23.38 -8.82
C PRO A 340 2.24 -24.72 -8.98
N ALA A 341 1.71 -25.68 -9.77
CA ALA A 341 2.33 -26.98 -9.94
C ALA A 341 3.53 -26.91 -10.89
N ARG A 342 3.36 -26.23 -12.04
CA ARG A 342 4.43 -26.03 -13.02
C ARG A 342 5.54 -25.14 -12.50
N SER A 343 5.21 -24.04 -11.82
CA SER A 343 6.26 -23.12 -11.37
C SER A 343 7.03 -23.65 -10.15
N ARG A 344 6.56 -24.69 -9.44
CA ARG A 344 7.36 -25.40 -8.42
C ARG A 344 8.53 -26.15 -9.06
N ALA A 345 8.34 -26.66 -10.28
CA ALA A 345 9.40 -27.30 -11.05
C ALA A 345 10.42 -26.29 -11.62
N THR A 346 10.04 -25.02 -11.77
CA THR A 346 10.96 -23.93 -12.18
C THR A 346 11.49 -23.12 -11.00
N GLY A 347 11.16 -23.49 -9.75
CA GLY A 347 11.64 -22.81 -8.55
C GLY A 347 10.97 -21.47 -8.23
N GLY A 348 10.03 -20.98 -9.02
CA GLY A 348 9.46 -19.64 -8.88
C GLY A 348 8.68 -19.44 -7.57
N THR A 349 8.95 -18.33 -6.89
CA THR A 349 8.34 -17.92 -5.60
C THR A 349 7.07 -17.08 -5.77
N GLY A 350 6.90 -16.45 -6.93
CA GLY A 350 5.87 -15.43 -7.17
C GLY A 350 6.22 -14.04 -6.60
N LEU A 351 7.46 -13.80 -6.16
CA LEU A 351 7.90 -12.50 -5.65
C LEU A 351 8.60 -11.62 -6.70
N GLY A 352 9.27 -12.22 -7.69
CA GLY A 352 10.09 -11.49 -8.66
C GLY A 352 9.37 -10.33 -9.37
N LEU A 353 8.18 -10.55 -9.94
CA LEU A 353 7.44 -9.49 -10.63
C LEU A 353 6.89 -8.41 -9.68
N ALA A 354 6.61 -8.76 -8.43
CA ALA A 354 6.22 -7.78 -7.42
C ALA A 354 7.40 -6.88 -7.03
N ILE A 355 8.62 -7.42 -6.97
CA ILE A 355 9.87 -6.64 -6.81
C ILE A 355 10.02 -5.68 -7.98
N VAL A 356 9.86 -6.15 -9.23
CA VAL A 356 9.95 -5.29 -10.42
C VAL A 356 8.96 -4.14 -10.37
N LYS A 357 7.69 -4.41 -10.04
CA LYS A 357 6.66 -3.36 -9.94
C LYS A 357 6.98 -2.33 -8.87
N HIS A 358 7.49 -2.77 -7.72
CA HIS A 358 7.86 -1.88 -6.62
C HIS A 358 9.08 -1.03 -6.99
N VAL A 359 10.14 -1.62 -7.55
CA VAL A 359 11.32 -0.88 -8.05
C VAL A 359 10.91 0.14 -9.12
N ALA A 360 10.06 -0.24 -10.08
CA ALA A 360 9.61 0.68 -11.12
C ALA A 360 8.89 1.91 -10.51
N ALA A 361 7.93 1.67 -9.62
CA ALA A 361 7.17 2.73 -8.96
C ALA A 361 8.05 3.61 -8.06
N SER A 362 8.99 3.01 -7.31
CA SER A 362 9.90 3.72 -6.41
C SER A 362 10.84 4.66 -7.17
N HIS A 363 11.14 4.35 -8.44
CA HIS A 363 11.97 5.15 -9.33
C HIS A 363 11.17 6.12 -10.23
N GLY A 364 9.90 6.37 -9.92
CA GLY A 364 9.04 7.28 -10.70
C GLY A 364 8.69 6.76 -12.10
N GLY A 365 8.75 5.44 -12.27
CA GLY A 365 8.45 4.73 -13.51
C GLY A 365 7.30 3.73 -13.37
N GLU A 366 7.16 2.88 -14.38
CA GLU A 366 6.15 1.81 -14.40
C GLU A 366 6.68 0.54 -15.09
N VAL A 367 6.03 -0.59 -14.82
CA VAL A 367 6.24 -1.83 -15.56
C VAL A 367 4.94 -2.25 -16.21
N THR A 368 5.02 -2.66 -17.48
CA THR A 368 3.88 -3.13 -18.27
C THR A 368 4.17 -4.49 -18.87
N VAL A 369 3.11 -5.23 -19.23
CA VAL A 369 3.23 -6.53 -19.88
C VAL A 369 2.32 -6.60 -21.09
N TRP A 370 2.88 -7.05 -22.21
CA TRP A 370 2.14 -7.54 -23.36
C TRP A 370 2.34 -9.05 -23.43
N SER A 371 1.27 -9.82 -23.61
CA SER A 371 1.36 -11.27 -23.64
C SER A 371 0.16 -11.88 -24.33
N VAL A 372 0.39 -13.00 -25.01
CA VAL A 372 -0.63 -13.85 -25.63
C VAL A 372 -0.28 -15.30 -25.31
N GLU A 373 -1.26 -16.06 -24.84
CA GLU A 373 -1.07 -17.48 -24.51
C GLU A 373 -0.49 -18.26 -25.70
N GLY A 374 0.58 -19.01 -25.44
CA GLY A 374 1.32 -19.79 -26.43
C GLY A 374 2.26 -18.99 -27.34
N GLN A 375 2.29 -17.66 -27.26
CA GLN A 375 3.16 -16.81 -28.09
C GLN A 375 4.30 -16.14 -27.30
N GLY A 376 4.25 -16.20 -25.97
CA GLY A 376 5.22 -15.58 -25.08
C GLY A 376 4.75 -14.25 -24.50
N SER A 377 5.66 -13.59 -23.78
CA SER A 377 5.40 -12.31 -23.11
C SER A 377 6.52 -11.30 -23.37
N THR A 378 6.15 -10.04 -23.32
CA THR A 378 7.07 -8.91 -23.33
C THR A 378 6.79 -8.05 -22.10
N PHE A 379 7.73 -8.03 -21.17
CA PHE A 379 7.72 -7.11 -20.03
C PHE A 379 8.51 -5.85 -20.38
N THR A 380 7.94 -4.68 -20.12
CA THR A 380 8.59 -3.39 -20.42
C THR A 380 8.66 -2.56 -19.14
N LEU A 381 9.89 -2.31 -18.70
CA LEU A 381 10.22 -1.40 -17.60
C LEU A 381 10.46 0.00 -18.17
N ARG A 382 9.72 1.00 -17.70
CA ARG A 382 9.80 2.39 -18.16
C ARG A 382 10.29 3.26 -17.00
N LEU A 383 11.41 3.95 -17.17
CA LEU A 383 12.05 4.73 -16.11
C LEU A 383 12.42 6.13 -16.61
N PRO A 384 12.46 7.15 -15.74
CA PRO A 384 12.98 8.47 -16.10
C PRO A 384 14.44 8.40 -16.58
N GLU A 385 14.74 9.12 -17.66
CA GLU A 385 16.13 9.29 -18.10
C GLU A 385 16.92 10.15 -17.09
N ALA A 386 18.19 9.79 -16.86
CA ALA A 386 19.05 10.48 -15.90
C ALA A 386 19.23 11.98 -16.19
N GLY A 387 19.12 12.40 -17.46
CA GLY A 387 19.15 13.80 -17.87
C GLY A 387 17.88 14.59 -17.50
N GLY A 388 16.70 13.96 -17.59
CA GLY A 388 15.42 14.61 -17.27
C GLY A 388 15.04 14.57 -15.78
N ALA A 389 15.57 13.62 -15.02
CA ALA A 389 15.30 13.48 -13.58
C ALA A 389 15.93 14.61 -12.73
N ARG A 390 17.09 15.12 -13.15
CA ARG A 390 17.79 16.23 -12.47
C ARG A 390 16.97 17.52 -12.51
N ASP A 391 16.38 17.81 -13.67
CA ASP A 391 15.54 19.01 -13.87
C ASP A 391 14.25 18.94 -13.03
N ARG A 392 13.59 17.78 -12.94
CA ARG A 392 12.38 17.61 -12.10
C ARG A 392 12.68 17.70 -10.60
N ALA A 393 13.76 17.08 -10.13
CA ALA A 393 14.13 17.14 -8.72
C ALA A 393 14.53 18.57 -8.29
N GLU A 394 15.11 19.36 -9.19
CA GLU A 394 15.36 20.78 -8.98
C GLU A 394 14.08 21.63 -9.04
N GLU A 395 13.14 21.30 -9.94
CA GLU A 395 11.84 21.98 -10.09
C GLU A 395 10.93 21.75 -8.87
N GLU A 396 10.84 20.52 -8.36
CA GLU A 396 10.10 20.18 -7.13
C GLU A 396 10.72 20.84 -5.89
N LYS A 397 12.05 20.92 -5.80
CA LYS A 397 12.74 21.67 -4.74
C LYS A 397 12.44 23.17 -4.83
N ARG A 398 12.37 23.74 -6.05
CA ARG A 398 12.01 25.14 -6.28
C ARG A 398 10.56 25.43 -5.90
N ASP A 399 9.63 24.52 -6.19
CA ASP A 399 8.23 24.68 -5.84
C ASP A 399 7.98 24.55 -4.34
N ARG A 400 8.64 23.62 -3.64
CA ARG A 400 8.64 23.59 -2.16
C ARG A 400 9.26 24.86 -1.57
N GLY A 401 10.32 25.39 -2.19
CA GLY A 401 10.94 26.66 -1.79
C GLY A 401 10.02 27.87 -1.97
N ARG A 402 9.22 27.90 -3.05
CA ARG A 402 8.22 28.95 -3.31
C ARG A 402 7.05 28.90 -2.33
N LEU A 403 6.57 27.70 -2.00
CA LEU A 403 5.52 27.49 -0.99
C LEU A 403 5.99 27.89 0.43
N SER A 404 7.26 27.68 0.74
CA SER A 404 7.89 28.12 2.00
C SER A 404 8.12 29.64 2.04
N GLY A 405 8.55 30.25 0.92
CA GLY A 405 8.79 31.70 0.82
C GLY A 405 7.52 32.56 0.80
N ALA A 406 6.35 31.97 0.55
CA ALA A 406 5.05 32.65 0.58
C ALA A 406 4.54 32.94 2.02
N LEU A 407 5.14 32.33 3.04
CA LEU A 407 4.94 32.70 4.45
C LEU A 407 5.96 33.77 4.84
N ARG A 408 5.83 34.97 4.27
CA ARG A 408 6.57 36.14 4.74
C ARG A 408 5.99 36.55 6.11
N LYS A 409 6.88 36.72 7.09
CA LYS A 409 6.57 37.18 8.47
C LYS A 409 5.55 38.33 8.44
N PRO A 410 4.55 38.37 9.34
CA PRO A 410 3.69 39.54 9.49
C PRO A 410 4.56 40.73 9.90
N ALA A 411 4.29 41.88 9.29
CA ALA A 411 4.89 43.15 9.66
C ALA A 411 4.67 43.43 11.15
N GLU A 412 5.73 43.83 11.84
CA GLU A 412 5.68 44.37 13.19
C GLU A 412 4.79 45.61 13.19
N TYR A 413 3.81 45.62 14.09
CA TYR A 413 2.99 46.80 14.39
C TYR A 413 3.83 47.74 15.26
N GLU A 414 4.11 48.94 14.76
CA GLU A 414 4.48 50.08 15.58
C GLU A 414 3.23 50.70 16.22
N ASP A 415 3.46 51.29 17.40
CA ASP A 415 2.62 52.20 18.20
C ASP A 415 1.62 51.59 19.21
N ALA A 416 1.99 51.70 20.50
CA ALA A 416 1.17 52.41 21.49
C ALA A 416 1.93 52.64 22.83
N GLU A 417 2.23 53.92 23.05
CA GLU A 417 2.08 54.69 24.30
C GLU A 417 2.99 54.42 25.51
N GLU A 418 3.95 55.34 25.61
CA GLU A 418 4.69 55.81 26.78
C GLU A 418 3.73 56.23 27.91
N PHE A 419 3.83 55.55 29.05
CA PHE A 419 3.20 55.98 30.31
C PHE A 419 4.32 56.46 31.24
N ASP A 420 4.24 57.75 31.59
CA ASP A 420 5.24 58.48 32.34
C ASP A 420 5.03 58.38 33.87
N ALA A 421 6.16 58.49 34.58
CA ALA A 421 6.39 58.80 35.99
C ALA A 421 6.35 57.69 37.08
N PRO A 422 7.14 57.84 38.18
CA PRO A 422 8.37 58.63 38.37
C PRO A 422 9.53 57.91 39.09
N ASP A 423 10.68 58.58 39.04
CA ASP A 423 11.95 58.33 39.73
C ASP A 423 11.83 58.16 41.25
N ASP A 424 12.68 57.30 41.81
CA ASP A 424 13.16 57.40 43.19
C ASP A 424 14.67 57.14 43.20
N ASP A 425 15.39 58.18 43.59
CA ASP A 425 16.84 58.25 43.79
C ASP A 425 17.29 57.36 44.96
N ALA A 426 18.47 56.74 44.82
CA ALA A 426 19.40 56.50 45.93
C ALA A 426 20.77 56.04 45.40
N ASP A 427 21.69 57.01 45.32
CA ASP A 427 23.13 56.76 45.46
C ASP A 427 23.41 56.17 46.86
N ASP A 428 24.36 55.22 46.96
CA ASP A 428 25.35 55.29 48.05
C ASP A 428 26.63 54.51 47.73
N ASP A 429 27.72 55.09 48.22
CA ASP A 429 29.14 54.93 47.92
C ASP A 429 29.86 53.65 48.44
N ALA A 430 31.04 53.39 47.84
CA ALA A 430 32.31 52.97 48.48
C ALA A 430 32.41 51.56 49.15
N ASP A 431 33.55 50.89 49.31
CA ASP A 431 34.97 51.07 48.93
C ASP A 431 35.68 49.71 49.23
N ASP A 432 36.95 49.63 48.80
CA ASP A 432 38.03 48.77 49.31
C ASP A 432 38.02 47.24 49.05
N ALA A 433 39.13 46.54 48.86
CA ALA A 433 40.54 46.79 48.49
C ALA A 433 41.24 45.41 48.53
N ASP A 434 42.39 45.31 47.84
CA ASP A 434 43.48 44.32 48.01
C ASP A 434 43.23 42.83 47.64
N GLY A 435 44.13 42.14 46.93
CA GLY A 435 45.47 42.52 46.46
C GLY A 435 46.18 41.32 45.83
N SER A 436 47.08 41.63 44.88
CA SER A 436 48.38 41.01 44.54
C SER A 436 48.44 39.50 44.24
N ASP A 437 48.80 39.13 43.00
CA ASP A 437 50.16 38.70 42.56
C ASP A 437 50.38 37.19 42.74
N ASP A 438 51.13 36.45 41.93
CA ASP A 438 51.71 36.62 40.61
C ASP A 438 52.21 35.21 40.18
N SER A 439 52.34 35.02 38.87
CA SER A 439 53.25 34.12 38.14
C SER A 439 53.70 32.75 38.72
N SER A 440 53.52 31.68 37.93
CA SER A 440 54.58 30.91 37.24
C SER A 440 54.15 29.49 36.81
N GLY A 441 54.31 29.16 35.51
CA GLY A 441 54.26 27.77 34.98
C GLY A 441 55.64 27.09 35.11
N PRO A 442 56.02 26.10 34.27
CA PRO A 442 55.27 25.16 33.42
C PRO A 442 55.79 23.69 33.48
N SER A 443 55.22 22.79 32.65
CA SER A 443 55.75 21.47 32.18
C SER A 443 55.86 20.33 33.23
N GLY A 444 55.71 19.03 32.97
CA GLY A 444 55.49 18.16 31.82
C GLY A 444 55.81 16.71 32.26
N GLY A 445 55.29 15.66 31.60
CA GLY A 445 55.89 14.31 31.66
C GLY A 445 55.00 13.08 31.94
N ALA A 446 54.70 12.34 30.87
CA ALA A 446 54.78 10.87 30.67
C ALA A 446 54.34 9.83 31.75
N ALA A 447 53.27 9.08 31.44
CA ALA A 447 53.07 7.60 31.28
C ALA A 447 53.85 6.53 32.12
N PRO A 448 53.56 5.20 31.97
CA PRO A 448 52.38 4.42 32.39
C PRO A 448 52.78 3.13 33.20
N HIS A 449 51.85 2.35 33.78
CA HIS A 449 52.16 0.97 34.22
C HIS A 449 50.98 -0.05 34.19
N ARG A 450 51.38 -1.29 33.86
CA ARG A 450 50.67 -2.54 33.56
C ARG A 450 50.12 -3.31 34.79
N GLY A 451 49.24 -4.29 34.53
CA GLY A 451 49.30 -5.62 35.19
C GLY A 451 47.97 -6.36 35.36
N GLY A 452 47.78 -7.49 34.66
CA GLY A 452 46.65 -8.45 34.85
C GLY A 452 46.92 -9.53 35.92
N PRO A 453 46.54 -10.80 35.69
CA PRO A 453 45.21 -11.38 35.92
C PRO A 453 45.23 -12.65 36.81
N HIS A 454 44.07 -13.14 37.28
CA HIS A 454 43.92 -14.51 37.80
C HIS A 454 42.49 -15.03 37.56
N GLY A 455 42.35 -16.35 37.35
CA GLY A 455 41.08 -16.99 37.05
C GLY A 455 40.80 -18.30 37.79
N SER A 456 39.84 -19.04 37.21
CA SER A 456 39.55 -20.48 37.33
C SER A 456 38.59 -20.97 38.43
N HIS A 457 37.79 -21.96 38.01
CA HIS A 457 37.09 -23.04 38.73
C HIS A 457 35.57 -22.96 39.01
N ASP A 458 34.85 -23.74 38.19
CA ASP A 458 33.57 -24.48 38.30
C ASP A 458 33.53 -25.45 39.54
N PRO A 459 32.53 -26.34 39.82
CA PRO A 459 31.21 -26.61 39.19
C PRO A 459 30.04 -27.03 40.18
N HIS A 460 28.90 -27.48 39.62
CA HIS A 460 27.87 -28.43 40.12
C HIS A 460 26.54 -27.97 40.79
N HIS A 461 25.46 -28.02 39.99
CA HIS A 461 24.23 -28.86 40.09
C HIS A 461 23.28 -28.80 41.33
N PRO A 462 22.04 -29.39 41.28
CA PRO A 462 20.77 -28.67 41.33
C PRO A 462 19.89 -29.02 42.55
N GLN A 463 18.82 -28.24 42.82
CA GLN A 463 17.72 -28.72 43.68
C GLN A 463 16.33 -28.33 43.15
N ALA A 464 15.51 -29.38 43.03
CA ALA A 464 14.08 -29.38 42.83
C ALA A 464 13.31 -28.90 44.08
N ARG A 465 12.03 -28.54 43.91
CA ARG A 465 10.93 -29.13 44.69
C ARG A 465 9.54 -28.69 44.21
N ASN A 466 8.74 -29.74 43.95
CA ASN A 466 7.31 -29.96 44.29
C ASN A 466 6.26 -28.95 43.77
N GLY A 467 5.13 -29.37 43.18
CA GLY A 467 4.49 -30.68 43.14
C GLY A 467 2.99 -30.52 43.44
N THR A 468 2.12 -31.11 42.58
CA THR A 468 0.77 -31.68 42.81
C THR A 468 0.11 -31.82 41.42
N ALA A 469 0.03 -33.02 40.80
CA ALA A 469 -0.87 -34.16 41.04
C ALA A 469 -2.35 -33.72 40.96
N ARG A 470 -3.30 -34.33 40.25
CA ARG A 470 -3.43 -35.56 39.42
C ARG A 470 -4.93 -35.56 39.02
N THR A 471 -5.30 -36.06 37.84
CA THR A 471 -6.52 -36.87 37.51
C THR A 471 -6.74 -36.81 35.99
N ALA A 472 -6.37 -37.85 35.25
CA ALA A 472 -7.14 -39.07 34.94
C ALA A 472 -8.07 -38.91 33.72
N ALA A 473 -7.63 -39.50 32.61
CA ALA A 473 -8.44 -39.83 31.43
C ALA A 473 -9.49 -40.91 31.75
N PRO A 474 -10.44 -41.19 30.82
CA PRO A 474 -10.18 -42.31 29.93
C PRO A 474 -10.64 -42.11 28.47
N ALA A 475 -10.13 -43.01 27.64
CA ALA A 475 -10.28 -43.13 26.19
C ALA A 475 -11.69 -43.50 25.71
N ALA A 476 -12.00 -43.14 24.46
CA ALA A 476 -12.91 -43.89 23.60
C ALA A 476 -12.52 -43.70 22.12
N SER A 477 -12.12 -44.80 21.51
CA SER A 477 -11.92 -45.07 20.10
C SER A 477 -13.26 -45.27 19.38
N THR A 478 -13.38 -44.87 18.10
CA THR A 478 -14.00 -45.61 16.98
C THR A 478 -13.86 -44.78 15.67
N PRO A 479 -13.53 -45.38 14.52
CA PRO A 479 -13.24 -44.69 13.26
C PRO A 479 -14.49 -44.51 12.37
N MET A 480 -14.54 -43.46 11.55
CA MET A 480 -15.57 -43.33 10.50
C MET A 480 -15.11 -43.99 9.20
N SER A 481 -15.91 -44.98 8.81
CA SER A 481 -15.85 -45.79 7.61
C SER A 481 -16.37 -45.04 6.38
N ALA A 482 -15.70 -45.22 5.24
CA ALA A 482 -16.19 -44.85 3.91
C ALA A 482 -17.20 -45.90 3.38
N PRO A 483 -18.19 -45.52 2.58
CA PRO A 483 -18.97 -46.48 1.78
C PRO A 483 -18.57 -46.50 0.29
N PRO A 484 -18.91 -47.58 -0.44
CA PRO A 484 -18.16 -48.07 -1.60
C PRO A 484 -18.74 -47.70 -2.98
N ALA A 485 -17.93 -47.97 -4.00
CA ALA A 485 -18.27 -47.92 -5.42
C ALA A 485 -19.04 -49.15 -5.92
N SER A 486 -19.99 -48.94 -6.83
CA SER A 486 -20.40 -49.83 -7.94
C SER A 486 -21.25 -48.98 -8.91
N SER A 487 -20.88 -48.76 -10.17
CA SER A 487 -20.84 -49.63 -11.37
C SER A 487 -22.04 -49.35 -12.31
N SER A 488 -21.71 -49.09 -13.58
CA SER A 488 -22.50 -49.30 -14.81
C SER A 488 -23.54 -48.26 -15.25
N ALA A 489 -23.20 -47.49 -16.31
CA ALA A 489 -24.00 -47.24 -17.53
C ALA A 489 -23.21 -46.30 -18.47
N ARG A 490 -22.48 -46.82 -19.46
CA ARG A 490 -22.89 -47.00 -20.88
C ARG A 490 -23.09 -45.66 -21.63
N GLU A 491 -22.11 -45.35 -22.49
CA GLU A 491 -22.12 -44.30 -23.52
C GLU A 491 -23.35 -44.37 -24.44
N PRO A 492 -23.64 -43.26 -25.13
CA PRO A 492 -23.58 -43.36 -26.57
C PRO A 492 -22.71 -42.28 -27.24
N SER A 493 -21.83 -42.79 -28.09
CA SER A 493 -21.15 -42.19 -29.24
C SER A 493 -21.91 -41.01 -29.87
N ARG A 494 -21.24 -39.85 -29.96
CA ARG A 494 -21.58 -38.76 -30.87
C ARG A 494 -20.55 -38.71 -32.00
N ALA A 495 -21.05 -38.78 -33.23
CA ALA A 495 -20.32 -38.76 -34.49
C ALA A 495 -19.56 -37.44 -34.72
N PRO A 496 -18.50 -37.44 -35.55
CA PRO A 496 -17.74 -36.25 -35.87
C PRO A 496 -18.45 -35.38 -36.93
N GLU A 497 -18.49 -34.07 -36.70
CA GLU A 497 -18.90 -33.06 -37.70
C GLU A 497 -17.84 -32.91 -38.81
N PRO A 498 -18.26 -32.58 -40.05
CA PRO A 498 -17.38 -32.52 -41.22
C PRO A 498 -16.59 -31.21 -41.33
N ALA A 499 -15.41 -31.31 -41.96
CA ALA A 499 -14.52 -30.20 -42.29
C ALA A 499 -15.16 -29.18 -43.26
N PRO A 500 -14.75 -27.90 -43.23
CA PRO A 500 -15.29 -26.89 -44.14
C PRO A 500 -14.73 -27.06 -45.57
N GLU A 501 -15.63 -27.03 -46.54
CA GLU A 501 -15.37 -26.95 -47.98
C GLU A 501 -14.57 -25.68 -48.34
N VAL A 502 -13.53 -25.89 -49.16
CA VAL A 502 -12.87 -24.87 -49.96
C VAL A 502 -13.53 -24.87 -51.33
N LEU A 503 -14.11 -23.75 -51.77
CA LEU A 503 -14.40 -23.42 -53.18
C LEU A 503 -14.59 -21.90 -53.34
N PRO A 504 -14.41 -21.33 -54.54
CA PRO A 504 -13.34 -21.53 -55.53
C PRO A 504 -12.44 -20.29 -55.71
#